data_AF-A0A2N9NU15-F1
#
_entry.id   AF-A0A2N9NU15-F1
#
_cell.length_a   1.000
_cell.length_b   1.000
_cell.length_c   1.000
_cell.angle_alpha   90.00
_cell.angle_beta   90.00
_cell.angle_gamma   90.00
#
_symmetry.space_group_name_H-M   'P 1'
#
loop_
_entity.id
_entity.type
_entity.pdbx_description
1 polymer ?
#
loop_
_entity_poly.entity_id
_entity_poly.type
_entity_poly.pdbx_seq_one_letter_code
_entity_poly.pdbx_strand_id
1 'polypeptide(L)'
;MCGGPFGLTIYTIVDKSTMEKKHICHDCFLLPRVCFFCGMPVKDDYTSLPDGRFLCARDAKTAVLEENQANEICRQTRESLDRLFCRFLAFPSTNLSVAVIDRVQLEELFKFAGRDRVCPNVWGCAESQVRGNHFEHSVSLLSGLPLAVFRATCAHELTHTWINENLSPQRKRTLGRDAEEGFCELVSFLLMSSESDESQQQQILRNAYTRGQIQLLIDAEKQYGFSDVVDWMKYGLDDRLRSEDLSRIRRVEAAPSKERVAPAFPVYAAQATAAPDTLQLKGISWARNHRLALINDRTFEVQEKGTVHVGHTNVVIRCLAIEEDSVRIQIVGSGQQQELRFKE
;
A
#
# COMPACT_ATOMS: atom_id res chain seq x y z
N MET A 1 -20.68 -6.57 28.12
CA MET A 1 -21.67 -5.70 27.45
C MET A 1 -22.49 -4.97 28.49
N CYS A 2 -23.61 -5.49 29.01
CA CYS A 2 -24.40 -4.78 30.04
C CYS A 2 -24.03 -5.14 31.49
N GLY A 3 -23.19 -6.15 31.72
CA GLY A 3 -22.85 -6.65 33.06
C GLY A 3 -23.95 -7.45 33.75
N GLY A 4 -25.12 -7.60 33.12
CA GLY A 4 -26.22 -8.41 33.64
C GLY A 4 -26.00 -9.93 33.46
N PRO A 5 -26.70 -10.77 34.25
CA PRO A 5 -26.62 -12.22 34.12
C PRO A 5 -27.21 -12.71 32.79
N PHE A 6 -26.71 -13.84 32.29
CA PHE A 6 -27.34 -14.52 31.16
C PHE A 6 -28.67 -15.16 31.60
N GLY A 7 -29.70 -15.02 30.76
CA GLY A 7 -30.96 -15.74 30.90
C GLY A 7 -30.90 -17.15 30.30
N LEU A 8 -32.07 -17.75 30.07
CA LEU A 8 -32.20 -19.10 29.47
C LEU A 8 -31.65 -19.20 28.04
N THR A 9 -31.55 -18.08 27.33
CA THR A 9 -31.04 -18.01 25.95
C THR A 9 -29.82 -17.09 25.90
N ILE A 10 -28.73 -17.60 25.32
CA ILE A 10 -27.48 -16.87 25.09
C ILE A 10 -27.28 -16.75 23.58
N TYR A 11 -27.03 -15.54 23.11
CA TYR A 11 -26.73 -15.29 21.71
C TYR A 11 -25.22 -15.19 21.52
N THR A 12 -24.74 -15.72 20.40
CA THR A 12 -23.32 -15.62 20.02
C THR A 12 -23.20 -14.70 18.82
N ILE A 13 -22.45 -13.62 18.97
CA ILE A 13 -22.11 -12.68 17.89
C ILE A 13 -20.60 -12.71 17.70
N VAL A 14 -20.14 -12.56 16.46
CA VAL A 14 -18.71 -12.37 16.17
C VAL A 14 -18.41 -10.89 16.20
N ASP A 15 -17.51 -10.48 17.08
CA ASP A 15 -16.93 -9.14 17.07
C ASP A 15 -16.09 -9.00 15.80
N LYS A 16 -16.50 -8.19 14.83
CA LYS A 16 -15.81 -8.09 13.54
C LYS A 16 -14.43 -7.46 13.62
N SER A 17 -14.11 -6.73 14.70
CA SER A 17 -12.79 -6.14 14.86
C SER A 17 -11.79 -7.11 15.48
N THR A 18 -12.20 -7.88 16.49
CA THR A 18 -11.29 -8.84 17.17
C THR A 18 -11.45 -10.28 16.69
N MET A 19 -12.53 -10.57 15.97
CA MET A 19 -12.98 -11.91 15.54
C MET A 19 -13.33 -12.90 16.63
N GLU A 20 -13.39 -12.42 17.86
CA GLU A 20 -13.78 -13.25 18.97
C GLU A 20 -15.29 -13.45 18.95
N LYS A 21 -15.71 -14.70 19.19
CA LYS A 21 -17.10 -14.99 19.51
C LYS A 21 -17.40 -14.41 20.88
N LYS A 22 -18.39 -13.53 20.94
CA LYS A 22 -18.90 -12.92 22.16
C LYS A 22 -20.28 -13.46 22.47
N HIS A 23 -20.51 -13.76 23.74
CA HIS A 23 -21.82 -14.14 24.25
C HIS A 23 -22.54 -12.90 24.78
N ILE A 24 -23.79 -12.71 24.37
CA ILE A 24 -24.63 -11.60 24.82
C ILE A 24 -26.00 -12.10 25.28
N CYS A 25 -26.61 -11.38 26.22
CA CYS A 25 -27.96 -11.69 26.69
C CYS A 25 -29.02 -11.29 25.64
N HIS A 26 -30.23 -11.79 25.82
CA HIS A 26 -31.37 -11.50 24.95
C HIS A 26 -31.63 -10.00 24.80
N ASP A 27 -31.63 -9.23 25.89
CA ASP A 27 -31.89 -7.78 25.85
C ASP A 27 -30.83 -7.04 25.03
N CYS A 28 -29.56 -7.42 25.14
CA CYS A 28 -28.49 -6.84 24.34
C CYS A 28 -28.61 -7.21 22.87
N PHE A 29 -29.08 -8.42 22.56
CA PHE A 29 -29.30 -8.87 21.18
C PHE A 29 -30.41 -8.08 20.49
N LEU A 30 -31.45 -7.67 21.22
CA LEU A 30 -32.57 -6.89 20.71
C LEU A 30 -32.29 -5.38 20.58
N LEU A 31 -31.11 -4.91 20.97
CA LEU A 31 -30.79 -3.48 20.84
C LEU A 31 -30.81 -3.05 19.37
N PRO A 32 -31.52 -1.96 19.02
CA PRO A 32 -31.57 -1.47 17.64
C PRO A 32 -30.25 -0.84 17.20
N ARG A 33 -29.41 -0.43 18.15
CA ARG A 33 -28.13 0.22 17.90
C ARG A 33 -27.02 -0.83 17.85
N VAL A 34 -26.34 -0.90 16.72
CA VAL A 34 -25.21 -1.79 16.48
C VAL A 34 -24.04 -0.94 16.01
N CYS A 35 -22.85 -1.20 16.55
CA CYS A 35 -21.63 -0.54 16.10
C CYS A 35 -21.40 -0.86 14.62
N PHE A 36 -21.26 0.19 13.81
CA PHE A 36 -21.03 0.08 12.38
C PHE A 36 -19.76 -0.73 12.06
N PHE A 37 -18.70 -0.55 12.84
CA PHE A 37 -17.42 -1.20 12.59
C PHE A 37 -17.40 -2.64 13.12
N CYS A 38 -17.44 -2.85 14.43
CA CYS A 38 -17.34 -4.20 15.00
C CYS A 38 -18.62 -5.04 14.93
N GLY A 39 -19.78 -4.47 14.61
CA GLY A 39 -21.05 -5.20 14.57
C GLY A 39 -21.62 -5.59 15.94
N MET A 40 -21.01 -5.14 17.04
CA MET A 40 -21.50 -5.42 18.39
C MET A 40 -22.67 -4.47 18.74
N PRO A 41 -23.73 -4.95 19.41
CA PRO A 41 -24.80 -4.07 19.90
C PRO A 41 -24.26 -3.03 20.88
N VAL A 42 -24.90 -1.86 20.97
CA VAL A 42 -24.42 -0.78 21.84
C VAL A 42 -25.57 -0.17 22.65
N LYS A 43 -25.41 -0.21 23.98
CA LYS A 43 -26.41 0.30 24.92
C LYS A 43 -26.08 1.73 25.36
N ASP A 44 -24.89 1.91 25.90
CA ASP A 44 -24.39 3.15 26.51
C ASP A 44 -23.01 3.49 25.90
N ASP A 45 -22.51 4.70 26.15
CA ASP A 45 -21.19 5.19 25.72
C ASP A 45 -20.89 4.97 24.23
N TYR A 46 -21.73 5.53 23.37
CA TYR A 46 -21.58 5.44 21.92
C TYR A 46 -21.45 6.81 21.26
N THR A 47 -20.82 6.83 20.09
CA THR A 47 -20.75 8.01 19.23
C THR A 47 -21.75 7.84 18.09
N SER A 48 -22.65 8.80 17.93
CA SER A 48 -23.54 8.88 16.77
C SER A 48 -22.86 9.67 15.66
N LEU A 49 -22.86 9.15 14.44
CA LEU A 49 -22.38 9.87 13.26
C LEU A 49 -23.56 10.63 12.61
N PRO A 50 -23.30 11.71 11.84
CA PRO A 50 -24.34 12.49 11.18
C PRO A 50 -25.22 11.69 10.21
N ASP A 51 -24.69 10.60 9.66
CA ASP A 51 -25.40 9.70 8.74
C ASP A 51 -26.17 8.56 9.43
N GLY A 52 -26.33 8.64 10.75
CA GLY A 52 -27.09 7.67 11.55
C GLY A 52 -26.35 6.39 11.90
N ARG A 53 -25.07 6.24 11.53
CA ARG A 53 -24.22 5.15 12.02
C ARG A 53 -23.85 5.37 13.48
N PHE A 54 -23.57 4.28 14.19
CA PHE A 54 -23.10 4.30 15.58
C PHE A 54 -21.72 3.67 15.71
N LEU A 55 -20.87 4.20 16.57
CA LEU A 55 -19.62 3.59 16.99
C LEU A 55 -19.67 3.31 18.49
N CYS A 56 -19.26 2.10 18.91
CA CYS A 56 -19.08 1.82 20.33
C CYS A 56 -17.89 2.61 20.90
N ALA A 57 -17.85 2.83 22.22
CA ALA A 57 -16.73 3.54 22.87
C ALA A 57 -15.35 3.02 22.50
N ARG A 58 -15.19 1.72 22.21
CA ARG A 58 -13.91 1.15 21.79
C ARG A 58 -13.51 1.67 20.40
N ASP A 59 -14.37 1.48 19.41
CA ASP A 59 -14.04 1.79 18.02
C ASP A 59 -14.02 3.31 17.78
N ALA A 60 -14.83 4.06 18.53
CA ALA A 60 -14.85 5.52 18.50
C ALA A 60 -13.53 6.16 18.95
N LYS A 61 -12.77 5.54 19.86
CA LYS A 61 -11.48 6.08 20.35
C LYS A 61 -10.44 6.26 19.26
N THR A 62 -10.49 5.41 18.24
CA THR A 62 -9.54 5.40 17.13
C THR A 62 -10.16 5.87 15.82
N ALA A 63 -11.44 6.27 15.84
CA ALA A 63 -12.15 6.64 14.63
C ALA A 63 -11.66 7.99 14.10
N VAL A 64 -11.48 8.07 12.79
CA VAL A 64 -11.18 9.32 12.08
C VAL A 64 -12.50 10.02 11.78
N LEU A 65 -12.75 11.14 12.45
CA LEU A 65 -14.02 11.88 12.37
C LEU A 65 -13.88 13.24 11.70
N GLU A 66 -12.74 13.90 11.91
CA GLU A 66 -12.49 15.26 11.44
C GLU A 66 -11.79 15.27 10.07
N GLU A 67 -12.24 16.15 9.17
CA GLU A 67 -11.69 16.26 7.80
C GLU A 67 -10.21 16.64 7.79
N ASN A 68 -9.80 17.60 8.62
CA ASN A 68 -8.39 18.01 8.73
C ASN A 68 -7.49 16.85 9.19
N GLN A 69 -7.97 16.04 10.13
CA GLN A 69 -7.24 14.86 10.62
C GLN A 69 -7.10 13.82 9.50
N ALA A 70 -8.18 13.58 8.75
CA ALA A 70 -8.15 12.65 7.63
C ALA A 70 -7.22 13.07 6.50
N ASN A 71 -7.23 14.36 6.13
CA ASN A 71 -6.33 14.90 5.12
C ASN A 71 -4.86 14.71 5.52
N GLU A 72 -4.55 14.97 6.79
CA GLU A 72 -3.22 14.73 7.34
C GLU A 72 -2.84 13.25 7.32
N ILE A 73 -3.75 12.35 7.73
CA ILE A 73 -3.52 10.90 7.67
C ILE A 73 -3.29 10.43 6.23
N CYS A 74 -4.04 10.96 5.26
CA CYS A 74 -3.88 10.58 3.85
C CYS A 74 -2.55 11.07 3.28
N ARG A 75 -2.15 12.31 3.63
CA ARG A 75 -0.82 12.84 3.29
C ARG A 75 0.29 11.96 3.85
N GLN A 76 0.21 11.60 5.14
CA GLN A 76 1.18 10.71 5.78
C GLN A 76 1.19 9.31 5.17
N THR A 77 0.01 8.78 4.81
CA THR A 77 -0.14 7.48 4.16
C THR A 77 0.58 7.49 2.82
N ARG A 78 0.34 8.49 1.97
CA ARG A 78 1.05 8.66 0.70
C ARG A 78 2.56 8.75 0.91
N GLU A 79 3.03 9.53 1.87
CA GLU A 79 4.46 9.64 2.17
C GLU A 79 5.08 8.32 2.63
N SER A 80 4.34 7.51 3.40
CA SER A 80 4.78 6.16 3.75
C SER A 80 4.84 5.25 2.54
N LEU A 81 3.85 5.32 1.63
CA LEU A 81 3.87 4.56 0.38
C LEU A 81 5.02 4.99 -0.53
N ASP A 82 5.25 6.29 -0.71
CA ASP A 82 6.35 6.83 -1.51
C ASP A 82 7.70 6.36 -0.94
N ARG A 83 7.86 6.33 0.39
CA ARG A 83 9.07 5.78 1.02
C ARG A 83 9.22 4.28 0.81
N LEU A 84 8.13 3.53 0.96
CA LEU A 84 8.13 2.07 0.87
C LEU A 84 8.39 1.59 -0.57
N PHE A 85 7.84 2.31 -1.55
CA PHE A 85 7.82 1.90 -2.95
C PHE A 85 8.62 2.82 -3.88
N CYS A 86 9.52 3.67 -3.36
CA CYS A 86 10.25 4.69 -4.12
C CYS A 86 10.94 4.19 -5.41
N ARG A 87 11.28 2.89 -5.48
CA ARG A 87 11.90 2.26 -6.64
C ARG A 87 10.91 1.71 -7.68
N PHE A 88 9.64 1.56 -7.31
CA PHE A 88 8.65 0.77 -8.05
C PHE A 88 7.41 1.57 -8.42
N LEU A 89 6.89 2.39 -7.49
CA LEU A 89 5.69 3.19 -7.64
C LEU A 89 5.99 4.67 -7.39
N ALA A 90 5.22 5.53 -8.04
CA ALA A 90 5.22 6.98 -7.80
C ALA A 90 3.77 7.42 -7.75
N PHE A 91 3.26 7.70 -6.55
CA PHE A 91 1.85 8.02 -6.37
C PHE A 91 1.56 9.48 -6.76
N PRO A 92 0.40 9.77 -7.37
CA PRO A 92 0.04 11.14 -7.75
C PRO A 92 -0.03 12.05 -6.51
N SER A 93 0.53 13.27 -6.62
CA SER A 93 0.65 14.20 -5.48
C SER A 93 0.16 15.62 -5.76
N THR A 94 0.12 16.05 -7.02
CA THR A 94 -0.26 17.43 -7.41
C THR A 94 -1.66 17.53 -8.02
N ASN A 95 -2.26 16.40 -8.34
CA ASN A 95 -3.54 16.26 -9.04
C ASN A 95 -4.52 15.36 -8.27
N LEU A 96 -4.34 15.25 -6.96
CA LEU A 96 -5.14 14.41 -6.08
C LEU A 96 -5.88 15.26 -5.05
N SER A 97 -7.20 15.14 -5.02
CA SER A 97 -8.04 15.60 -3.91
C SER A 97 -8.43 14.43 -3.02
N VAL A 98 -8.43 14.64 -1.71
CA VAL A 98 -8.94 13.66 -0.74
C VAL A 98 -10.08 14.30 0.02
N ALA A 99 -11.19 13.56 0.16
CA ALA A 99 -12.35 13.99 0.91
C ALA A 99 -12.81 12.89 1.87
N VAL A 100 -13.26 13.29 3.06
CA VAL A 100 -13.98 12.41 3.96
C VAL A 100 -15.47 12.59 3.72
N ILE A 101 -16.16 11.50 3.44
CA ILE A 101 -17.58 11.54 3.12
C ILE A 101 -18.37 10.60 4.03
N ASP A 102 -19.66 10.87 4.13
CA ASP A 102 -20.57 9.99 4.83
C ASP A 102 -21.03 8.81 3.95
N ARG A 103 -21.75 7.87 4.56
CA ARG A 103 -22.21 6.68 3.85
C ARG A 103 -23.20 6.99 2.71
N VAL A 104 -24.04 8.00 2.88
CA VAL A 104 -25.05 8.37 1.87
C VAL A 104 -24.35 8.87 0.62
N GLN A 105 -23.42 9.80 0.80
CA GLN A 105 -22.58 10.35 -0.28
C GLN A 105 -21.77 9.24 -0.98
N LEU A 106 -21.18 8.32 -0.21
CA LEU A 106 -20.40 7.22 -0.78
C LEU A 106 -21.28 6.27 -1.60
N GLU A 107 -22.48 5.96 -1.13
CA GLU A 107 -23.44 5.14 -1.87
C GLU A 107 -23.93 5.84 -3.16
N GLU A 108 -24.05 7.16 -3.16
CA GLU A 108 -24.38 7.94 -4.36
C GLU A 108 -23.26 7.88 -5.41
N LEU A 109 -22.00 8.07 -5.02
CA LEU A 109 -20.86 7.98 -5.94
C LEU A 109 -20.82 6.63 -6.69
N PHE A 110 -21.08 5.52 -5.98
CA PHE A 110 -21.13 4.20 -6.63
C PHE A 110 -22.31 4.03 -7.59
N LYS A 111 -23.47 4.62 -7.28
CA LYS A 111 -24.63 4.60 -8.20
C LYS A 111 -24.33 5.38 -9.48
N PHE A 112 -23.70 6.55 -9.37
CA PHE A 112 -23.37 7.38 -10.53
C PHE A 112 -22.22 6.83 -11.36
N ALA A 113 -21.24 6.18 -10.75
CA ALA A 113 -20.09 5.60 -11.44
C ALA A 113 -20.43 4.33 -12.26
N GLY A 114 -21.69 3.86 -12.26
CA GLY A 114 -22.10 2.63 -12.96
C GLY A 114 -21.36 1.39 -12.45
N ARG A 115 -20.77 1.46 -11.26
CA ARG A 115 -20.07 0.33 -10.62
C ARG A 115 -21.12 -0.50 -9.91
N ASP A 116 -21.46 -1.67 -10.48
CA ASP A 116 -22.20 -2.68 -9.74
C ASP A 116 -21.49 -2.92 -8.39
N ARG A 117 -22.27 -2.99 -7.30
CA ARG A 117 -21.78 -3.21 -5.93
C ARG A 117 -21.12 -4.58 -5.81
N VAL A 118 -19.89 -4.69 -6.30
CA VAL A 118 -19.08 -5.93 -6.26
C VAL A 118 -18.15 -5.94 -5.04
N CYS A 119 -17.91 -4.78 -4.40
CA CYS A 119 -17.22 -4.71 -3.10
C CYS A 119 -18.26 -4.55 -1.97
N PRO A 120 -18.47 -5.55 -1.10
CA PRO A 120 -19.49 -5.51 -0.04
C PRO A 120 -19.15 -4.53 1.11
N ASN A 121 -17.91 -4.03 1.17
CA ASN A 121 -17.42 -3.11 2.21
C ASN A 121 -16.75 -1.89 1.57
N VAL A 122 -17.51 -1.09 0.82
CA VAL A 122 -16.99 0.16 0.28
C VAL A 122 -16.66 1.11 1.42
N TRP A 123 -15.37 1.24 1.72
CA TRP A 123 -14.84 2.19 2.70
C TRP A 123 -14.20 3.40 2.02
N GLY A 124 -14.00 3.34 0.71
CA GLY A 124 -13.46 4.42 -0.11
C GLY A 124 -13.87 4.30 -1.57
N CYS A 125 -13.51 5.33 -2.34
CA CYS A 125 -13.66 5.37 -3.79
C CYS A 125 -12.59 6.28 -4.39
N ALA A 126 -11.84 5.77 -5.35
CA ALA A 126 -11.03 6.55 -6.27
C ALA A 126 -11.77 6.81 -7.60
N GLU A 127 -11.87 8.08 -7.96
CA GLU A 127 -12.31 8.56 -9.27
C GLU A 127 -11.14 9.22 -9.99
N SER A 128 -11.05 9.01 -11.30
CA SER A 128 -10.01 9.57 -12.15
C SER A 128 -10.63 10.12 -13.42
N GLN A 129 -10.36 11.38 -13.72
CA GLN A 129 -10.85 12.06 -14.92
C GLN A 129 -9.66 12.57 -15.74
N VAL A 130 -9.79 12.53 -17.06
CA VAL A 130 -8.80 13.15 -17.96
C VAL A 130 -9.27 14.56 -18.25
N ARG A 131 -8.49 15.57 -17.84
CA ARG A 131 -8.73 16.98 -18.17
C ARG A 131 -7.61 17.48 -19.08
N GLY A 132 -7.92 17.56 -20.37
CA GLY A 132 -6.91 17.89 -21.39
C GLY A 132 -5.84 16.80 -21.47
N ASN A 133 -4.59 17.16 -21.15
CA ASN A 133 -3.44 16.23 -21.16
C ASN A 133 -3.04 15.72 -19.77
N HIS A 134 -3.82 16.00 -18.73
CA HIS A 134 -3.50 15.61 -17.35
C HIS A 134 -4.63 14.78 -16.73
N PHE A 135 -4.27 13.90 -15.80
CA PHE A 135 -5.22 13.23 -14.93
C PHE A 135 -5.56 14.13 -13.75
N GLU A 136 -6.81 14.12 -13.31
CA GLU A 136 -7.25 14.61 -12.02
C GLU A 136 -7.89 13.45 -11.25
N HIS A 137 -7.48 13.29 -10.00
CA HIS A 137 -7.92 12.22 -9.11
C HIS A 137 -8.70 12.79 -7.93
N SER A 138 -9.76 12.08 -7.55
CA SER A 138 -10.46 12.30 -6.30
C SER A 138 -10.55 10.98 -5.53
N VAL A 139 -10.11 11.00 -4.28
CA VAL A 139 -10.22 9.87 -3.35
C VAL A 139 -11.18 10.27 -2.24
N SER A 140 -12.30 9.58 -2.19
CA SER A 140 -13.30 9.74 -1.13
C SER A 140 -13.18 8.60 -0.13
N LEU A 141 -13.11 8.90 1.16
CA LEU A 141 -12.99 7.91 2.24
C LEU A 141 -14.13 8.04 3.23
N LEU A 142 -14.66 6.92 3.70
CA LEU A 142 -15.77 6.89 4.63
C LEU A 142 -15.35 7.42 6.01
N SER A 143 -16.13 8.36 6.56
CA SER A 143 -15.93 8.86 7.92
C SER A 143 -16.17 7.78 8.98
N GLY A 144 -15.54 7.93 10.16
CA GLY A 144 -15.78 7.05 11.31
C GLY A 144 -15.13 5.68 11.21
N LEU A 145 -14.18 5.48 10.28
CA LEU A 145 -13.34 4.29 10.27
C LEU A 145 -12.24 4.40 11.33
N PRO A 146 -11.88 3.30 12.02
CA PRO A 146 -10.68 3.26 12.85
C PRO A 146 -9.42 3.62 12.05
N LEU A 147 -8.45 4.26 12.70
CA LEU A 147 -7.25 4.80 12.07
C LEU A 147 -6.52 3.81 11.15
N ALA A 148 -6.27 2.57 11.61
CA ALA A 148 -5.60 1.55 10.81
C ALA A 148 -6.38 1.20 9.53
N VAL A 149 -7.70 1.04 9.66
CA VAL A 149 -8.61 0.76 8.55
C VAL A 149 -8.66 1.94 7.58
N PHE A 150 -8.69 3.17 8.11
CA PHE A 150 -8.69 4.39 7.32
C PHE A 150 -7.40 4.52 6.50
N ARG A 151 -6.23 4.28 7.12
CA ARG A 151 -4.92 4.26 6.43
C ARG A 151 -4.86 3.19 5.35
N ALA A 152 -5.26 1.95 5.66
CA ALA A 152 -5.28 0.85 4.71
C ALA A 152 -6.22 1.14 3.53
N THR A 153 -7.38 1.75 3.78
CA THR A 153 -8.32 2.16 2.73
C THR A 153 -7.73 3.29 1.88
N CYS A 154 -7.12 4.30 2.51
CA CYS A 154 -6.43 5.36 1.77
C CYS A 154 -5.35 4.80 0.84
N ALA A 155 -4.52 3.87 1.31
CA ALA A 155 -3.50 3.23 0.49
C ALA A 155 -4.07 2.43 -0.68
N HIS A 156 -5.21 1.76 -0.46
CA HIS A 156 -5.93 1.03 -1.49
C HIS A 156 -6.40 1.99 -2.60
N GLU A 157 -7.09 3.07 -2.22
CA GLU A 157 -7.61 4.03 -3.19
C GLU A 157 -6.51 4.80 -3.93
N LEU A 158 -5.40 5.13 -3.25
CA LEU A 158 -4.21 5.69 -3.90
C LEU A 158 -3.60 4.74 -4.94
N THR A 159 -3.75 3.43 -4.76
CA THR A 159 -3.25 2.46 -5.73
C THR A 159 -4.09 2.46 -7.01
N HIS A 160 -5.42 2.66 -6.91
CA HIS A 160 -6.26 2.87 -8.09
C HIS A 160 -5.88 4.13 -8.88
N THR A 161 -5.45 5.21 -8.21
CA THR A 161 -4.99 6.41 -8.94
C THR A 161 -3.68 6.13 -9.68
N TRP A 162 -2.73 5.43 -9.04
CA TRP A 162 -1.51 4.98 -9.70
C TRP A 162 -1.80 4.08 -10.92
N ILE A 163 -2.70 3.10 -10.77
CA ILE A 163 -3.14 2.23 -11.87
C ILE A 163 -3.65 3.07 -13.04
N ASN A 164 -4.42 4.11 -12.73
CA ASN A 164 -5.01 4.96 -13.75
C ASN A 164 -3.98 5.78 -14.54
N GLU A 165 -2.88 6.21 -13.93
CA GLU A 165 -1.82 6.92 -14.64
C GLU A 165 -0.84 5.99 -15.37
N ASN A 166 -0.66 4.77 -14.88
CA ASN A 166 0.48 3.92 -15.27
C ASN A 166 0.13 2.75 -16.19
N LEU A 167 -1.13 2.33 -16.28
CA LEU A 167 -1.54 1.27 -17.19
C LEU A 167 -1.99 1.84 -18.54
N SER A 168 -1.56 1.19 -19.62
CA SER A 168 -2.04 1.52 -20.97
C SER A 168 -3.54 1.27 -21.08
N PRO A 169 -4.27 1.98 -21.97
CA PRO A 169 -5.70 1.74 -22.18
C PRO A 169 -6.03 0.29 -22.55
N GLN A 170 -5.12 -0.41 -23.24
CA GLN A 170 -5.28 -1.83 -23.56
C GLN A 170 -5.10 -2.70 -22.32
N ARG A 171 -4.10 -2.42 -21.47
CA ARG A 171 -3.90 -3.17 -20.23
C ARG A 171 -5.08 -3.00 -19.29
N LYS A 172 -5.60 -1.78 -19.10
CA LYS A 172 -6.79 -1.53 -18.28
C LYS A 172 -8.04 -2.30 -18.74
N ARG A 173 -8.21 -2.51 -20.06
CA ARG A 173 -9.34 -3.28 -20.61
C ARG A 173 -9.19 -4.80 -20.45
N THR A 174 -7.97 -5.29 -20.27
CA THR A 174 -7.66 -6.72 -20.26
C THR A 174 -7.32 -7.24 -18.87
N LEU A 175 -6.83 -6.39 -17.97
CA LEU A 175 -6.64 -6.70 -16.57
C LEU A 175 -8.00 -7.00 -15.93
N GLY A 176 -8.11 -8.17 -15.31
CA GLY A 176 -9.31 -8.58 -14.60
C GLY A 176 -9.49 -7.77 -13.32
N ARG A 177 -10.74 -7.39 -13.02
CA ARG A 177 -11.07 -6.62 -11.83
C ARG A 177 -10.55 -7.26 -10.54
N ASP A 178 -10.70 -8.56 -10.38
CA ASP A 178 -10.20 -9.28 -9.19
C ASP A 178 -8.69 -9.08 -8.98
N ALA A 179 -7.90 -8.99 -10.06
CA ALA A 179 -6.45 -8.79 -10.00
C ALA A 179 -6.07 -7.32 -9.74
N GLU A 180 -6.82 -6.38 -10.31
CA GLU A 180 -6.70 -4.95 -9.99
C GLU A 180 -6.94 -4.71 -8.49
N GLU A 181 -8.07 -5.18 -7.98
CA GLU A 181 -8.46 -5.10 -6.57
C GLU A 181 -7.45 -5.84 -5.67
N GLY A 182 -6.96 -7.01 -6.11
CA GLY A 182 -5.92 -7.76 -5.42
C GLY A 182 -4.60 -7.00 -5.31
N PHE A 183 -4.23 -6.21 -6.33
CA PHE A 183 -3.03 -5.38 -6.30
C PHE A 183 -3.19 -4.17 -5.37
N CYS A 184 -4.35 -3.51 -5.38
CA CYS A 184 -4.65 -2.46 -4.41
C CYS A 184 -4.57 -2.97 -2.97
N GLU A 185 -5.11 -4.16 -2.71
CA GLU A 185 -5.00 -4.80 -1.39
C GLU A 185 -3.57 -5.24 -1.05
N LEU A 186 -2.78 -5.71 -2.01
CA LEU A 186 -1.36 -6.02 -1.77
C LEU A 186 -0.61 -4.77 -1.28
N VAL A 187 -0.81 -3.61 -1.91
CA VAL A 187 -0.15 -2.36 -1.49
C VAL A 187 -0.55 -1.99 -0.07
N SER A 188 -1.84 -2.07 0.27
CA SER A 188 -2.34 -1.84 1.64
C SER A 188 -1.77 -2.86 2.63
N PHE A 189 -1.71 -4.14 2.25
CA PHE A 189 -1.14 -5.21 3.07
C PHE A 189 0.32 -4.97 3.39
N LEU A 190 1.12 -4.55 2.41
CA LEU A 190 2.54 -4.25 2.58
C LEU A 190 2.77 -2.99 3.42
N LEU A 191 1.91 -1.97 3.28
CA LEU A 191 1.93 -0.81 4.18
C LEU A 191 1.69 -1.24 5.63
N MET A 192 0.63 -2.00 5.90
CA MET A 192 0.32 -2.49 7.24
C MET A 192 1.43 -3.41 7.79
N SER A 193 2.07 -4.20 6.92
CA SER A 193 3.26 -4.98 7.27
C SER A 193 4.41 -4.10 7.73
N SER A 194 4.66 -2.98 7.06
CA SER A 194 5.74 -2.05 7.41
C SER A 194 5.49 -1.30 8.73
N GLU A 195 4.22 -1.22 9.14
CA GLU A 195 3.77 -0.61 10.39
C GLU A 195 3.58 -1.63 11.53
N SER A 196 3.87 -2.92 11.27
CA SER A 196 3.66 -4.04 12.21
C SER A 196 2.21 -4.20 12.68
N ASP A 197 1.23 -3.84 11.83
CA ASP A 197 -0.20 -3.97 12.13
C ASP A 197 -0.77 -5.30 11.60
N GLU A 198 -0.49 -6.39 12.32
CA GLU A 198 -0.96 -7.73 11.96
C GLU A 198 -2.49 -7.83 11.98
N SER A 199 -3.17 -7.06 12.85
CA SER A 199 -4.63 -7.08 12.95
C SER A 199 -5.27 -6.57 11.66
N GLN A 200 -4.76 -5.46 11.14
CA GLN A 200 -5.26 -4.90 9.88
C GLN A 200 -4.88 -5.78 8.68
N GLN A 201 -3.69 -6.39 8.68
CA GLN A 201 -3.32 -7.38 7.66
C GLN A 201 -4.31 -8.55 7.61
N GLN A 202 -4.70 -9.10 8.77
CA GLN A 202 -5.68 -10.19 8.83
C GLN A 202 -7.07 -9.74 8.37
N GLN A 203 -7.44 -8.48 8.59
CA GLN A 203 -8.69 -7.92 8.08
C GLN A 203 -8.67 -7.81 6.55
N ILE A 204 -7.59 -7.31 5.97
CA ILE A 204 -7.37 -7.24 4.51
C ILE A 204 -7.47 -8.62 3.87
N LEU A 205 -6.81 -9.64 4.43
CA LEU A 205 -6.81 -11.01 3.88
C LEU A 205 -8.20 -11.68 3.85
N ARG A 206 -9.17 -11.17 4.62
CA ARG A 206 -10.55 -11.70 4.63
C ARG A 206 -11.45 -11.09 3.57
N ASN A 207 -10.97 -10.09 2.84
CA ASN A 207 -11.73 -9.45 1.80
C ASN A 207 -11.92 -10.40 0.60
N ALA A 208 -13.11 -10.97 0.50
CA ALA A 208 -13.45 -11.99 -0.49
C ALA A 208 -13.58 -11.44 -1.93
N TYR A 209 -13.67 -10.12 -2.11
CA TYR A 209 -13.93 -9.52 -3.41
C TYR A 209 -12.74 -9.61 -4.39
N THR A 210 -11.52 -9.85 -3.88
CA THR A 210 -10.34 -10.15 -4.72
C THR A 210 -10.34 -11.58 -5.25
N ARG A 211 -11.29 -12.44 -4.81
CA ARG A 211 -11.42 -13.86 -5.18
C ARG A 211 -10.10 -14.64 -5.14
N GLY A 212 -9.26 -14.34 -4.14
CA GLY A 212 -7.98 -15.02 -3.91
C GLY A 212 -6.78 -14.40 -4.62
N GLN A 213 -6.97 -13.37 -5.46
CA GLN A 213 -5.84 -12.71 -6.15
C GLN A 213 -4.87 -12.06 -5.17
N ILE A 214 -5.34 -11.52 -4.05
CA ILE A 214 -4.46 -10.96 -3.01
C ILE A 214 -3.45 -12.01 -2.50
N GLN A 215 -3.88 -13.25 -2.27
CA GLN A 215 -2.99 -14.29 -1.76
C GLN A 215 -1.94 -14.64 -2.81
N LEU A 216 -2.34 -14.78 -4.07
CA LEU A 216 -1.41 -15.05 -5.17
C LEU A 216 -0.40 -13.91 -5.35
N LEU A 217 -0.83 -12.65 -5.22
CA LEU A 217 0.04 -11.50 -5.34
C LEU A 217 1.02 -11.37 -4.17
N ILE A 218 0.60 -11.71 -2.94
CA ILE A 218 1.49 -11.81 -1.78
C ILE A 218 2.53 -12.92 -1.99
N ASP A 219 2.09 -14.08 -2.48
CA ASP A 219 3.00 -15.21 -2.71
C ASP A 219 3.99 -14.87 -3.85
N ALA A 220 3.54 -14.15 -4.88
CA ALA A 220 4.39 -13.70 -5.98
C ALA A 220 5.41 -12.64 -5.52
N GLU A 221 4.98 -11.69 -4.68
CA GLU A 221 5.87 -10.70 -4.06
C GLU A 221 6.97 -11.38 -3.24
N LYS A 222 6.62 -12.37 -2.42
CA LYS A 222 7.60 -13.13 -1.62
C LYS A 222 8.57 -13.94 -2.47
N GLN A 223 8.08 -14.54 -3.57
CA GLN A 223 8.86 -15.47 -4.37
C GLN A 223 9.73 -14.78 -5.42
N TYR A 224 9.23 -13.73 -6.06
CA TYR A 224 9.86 -13.08 -7.20
C TYR A 224 10.23 -11.62 -6.91
N GLY A 225 9.59 -11.00 -5.93
CA GLY A 225 9.81 -9.61 -5.55
C GLY A 225 8.75 -8.68 -6.12
N PHE A 226 8.59 -7.54 -5.45
CA PHE A 226 7.57 -6.55 -5.82
C PHE A 226 7.77 -5.96 -7.23
N SER A 227 9.01 -5.91 -7.74
CA SER A 227 9.29 -5.44 -9.11
C SER A 227 8.57 -6.26 -10.17
N ASP A 228 8.62 -7.60 -10.06
CA ASP A 228 7.94 -8.50 -11.00
C ASP A 228 6.42 -8.32 -10.93
N VAL A 229 5.88 -8.07 -9.73
CA VAL A 229 4.46 -7.76 -9.56
C VAL A 229 4.08 -6.48 -10.31
N VAL A 230 4.87 -5.41 -10.18
CA VAL A 230 4.62 -4.14 -10.87
C VAL A 230 4.75 -4.27 -12.38
N ASP A 231 5.75 -5.01 -12.86
CA ASP A 231 5.93 -5.26 -14.30
C ASP A 231 4.77 -6.08 -14.86
N TRP A 232 4.27 -7.07 -14.13
CA TRP A 232 3.07 -7.82 -14.51
C TRP A 232 1.80 -6.95 -14.53
N MET A 233 1.65 -6.02 -13.59
CA MET A 233 0.53 -5.08 -13.61
C MET A 233 0.55 -4.23 -14.88
N LYS A 234 1.72 -3.74 -15.29
CA LYS A 234 1.87 -2.85 -16.46
C LYS A 234 1.82 -3.60 -17.80
N TYR A 235 2.46 -4.76 -17.87
CA TYR A 235 2.79 -5.43 -19.13
C TYR A 235 2.39 -6.91 -19.16
N GLY A 236 1.75 -7.43 -18.11
CA GLY A 236 1.37 -8.83 -18.02
C GLY A 236 0.44 -9.27 -19.14
N LEU A 237 0.63 -10.50 -19.60
CA LEU A 237 -0.19 -11.11 -20.67
C LEU A 237 -1.53 -11.66 -20.17
N ASP A 238 -1.62 -11.92 -18.86
CA ASP A 238 -2.80 -12.53 -18.24
C ASP A 238 -3.71 -11.47 -17.61
N ASP A 239 -5.02 -11.75 -17.61
CA ASP A 239 -6.03 -10.95 -16.91
C ASP A 239 -5.93 -11.08 -15.39
N ARG A 240 -5.47 -12.24 -14.90
CA ARG A 240 -5.33 -12.59 -13.49
C ARG A 240 -4.24 -13.64 -13.25
N LEU A 241 -3.77 -13.75 -12.01
CA LEU A 241 -2.89 -14.85 -11.61
C LEU A 241 -3.67 -16.13 -11.39
N ARG A 242 -3.00 -17.27 -11.56
CA ARG A 242 -3.56 -18.60 -11.39
C ARG A 242 -2.77 -19.36 -10.34
N SER A 243 -3.47 -20.04 -9.43
CA SER A 243 -2.88 -20.84 -8.36
C SER A 243 -1.97 -21.95 -8.88
N GLU A 244 -2.23 -22.47 -10.07
CA GLU A 244 -1.48 -23.61 -10.63
C GLU A 244 -0.11 -23.21 -11.20
N ASP A 245 0.12 -21.92 -11.49
CA ASP A 245 1.34 -21.45 -12.15
C ASP A 245 1.61 -19.98 -11.78
N LEU A 246 2.25 -19.77 -10.63
CA LEU A 246 2.60 -18.44 -10.16
C LEU A 246 3.73 -17.79 -10.98
N SER A 247 4.50 -18.59 -11.72
CA SER A 247 5.57 -18.09 -12.60
C SER A 247 5.06 -17.17 -13.72
N ARG A 248 3.75 -17.21 -13.98
CA ARG A 248 3.03 -16.31 -14.90
C ARG A 248 3.17 -14.83 -14.54
N ILE A 249 3.51 -14.49 -13.30
CA ILE A 249 3.84 -13.11 -12.92
C ILE A 249 4.97 -12.54 -13.81
N ARG A 250 5.88 -13.38 -14.30
CA ARG A 250 6.99 -12.95 -15.18
C ARG A 250 6.66 -12.98 -16.67
N ARG A 251 5.43 -13.35 -17.05
CA ARG A 251 4.97 -13.37 -18.45
C ARG A 251 4.44 -12.00 -18.83
N VAL A 252 5.37 -11.14 -19.25
CA VAL A 252 5.10 -9.77 -19.67
C VAL A 252 5.36 -9.60 -21.16
N GLU A 253 4.60 -8.73 -21.82
CA GLU A 253 4.97 -8.18 -23.12
C GLU A 253 6.34 -7.49 -22.97
N ALA A 254 7.22 -7.68 -23.95
CA ALA A 254 8.43 -6.87 -24.02
C ALA A 254 8.00 -5.40 -24.06
N ALA A 255 8.30 -4.64 -23.00
CA ALA A 255 7.91 -3.25 -22.90
C ALA A 255 8.33 -2.52 -24.20
N PRO A 256 7.48 -1.68 -24.79
CA PRO A 256 7.89 -0.90 -25.95
C PRO A 256 9.11 -0.09 -25.53
N SER A 257 10.25 -0.42 -26.14
CA SER A 257 11.48 0.34 -25.97
C SER A 257 11.16 1.77 -26.37
N LYS A 258 11.01 2.68 -25.39
CA LYS A 258 11.26 4.09 -25.68
C LYS A 258 12.66 4.10 -26.26
N GLU A 259 12.78 4.41 -27.55
CA GLU A 259 14.05 4.61 -28.23
C GLU A 259 14.83 5.67 -27.44
N ARG A 260 15.62 5.22 -26.46
CA ARG A 260 16.76 5.95 -25.99
C ARG A 260 17.78 5.77 -27.09
N VAL A 261 17.96 6.81 -27.91
CA VAL A 261 19.19 6.98 -28.69
C VAL A 261 20.34 6.92 -27.68
N ALA A 262 20.96 5.75 -27.57
CA ALA A 262 22.13 5.55 -26.74
C ALA A 262 23.35 6.04 -27.53
N PRO A 263 24.26 6.84 -26.94
CA PRO A 263 25.60 6.96 -27.49
C PRO A 263 26.24 5.56 -27.42
N ALA A 264 26.85 5.14 -28.51
CA ALA A 264 27.46 3.83 -28.66
C ALA A 264 28.57 3.62 -27.62
N PHE A 265 28.28 2.80 -26.61
CA PHE A 265 29.29 2.16 -25.76
C PHE A 265 29.04 0.65 -25.79
N PRO A 266 30.11 -0.17 -25.83
CA PRO A 266 29.98 -1.60 -25.97
C PRO A 266 29.26 -2.21 -24.76
N VAL A 267 28.23 -2.99 -25.05
CA VAL A 267 27.40 -3.71 -24.09
C VAL A 267 28.23 -4.85 -23.49
N TYR A 268 28.60 -4.74 -22.22
CA TYR A 268 28.88 -5.92 -21.39
C TYR A 268 27.54 -6.44 -20.85
N ALA A 269 27.22 -7.69 -21.18
CA ALA A 269 26.08 -8.40 -20.60
C ALA A 269 26.31 -8.57 -19.08
N ALA A 270 25.54 -7.86 -18.26
CA ALA A 270 25.58 -8.04 -16.82
C ALA A 270 24.79 -9.29 -16.42
N GLN A 271 25.49 -10.37 -16.11
CA GLN A 271 24.96 -11.44 -15.28
C GLN A 271 24.58 -10.88 -13.91
N ALA A 272 23.44 -11.32 -13.35
CA ALA A 272 23.07 -11.02 -11.98
C ALA A 272 24.13 -11.61 -11.04
N THR A 273 25.01 -10.75 -10.53
CA THR A 273 26.03 -11.15 -9.54
C THR A 273 25.40 -11.17 -8.16
N ALA A 274 25.75 -12.20 -7.38
CA ALA A 274 25.39 -12.30 -5.97
C ALA A 274 25.80 -11.01 -5.23
N ALA A 275 25.01 -10.60 -4.25
CA ALA A 275 25.29 -9.42 -3.47
C ALA A 275 26.68 -9.54 -2.81
N PRO A 276 27.53 -8.49 -2.89
CA PRO A 276 28.87 -8.58 -2.37
C PRO A 276 28.89 -8.72 -0.84
N ASP A 277 29.80 -9.56 -0.32
CA ASP A 277 29.99 -9.80 1.12
C ASP A 277 30.55 -8.58 1.88
N THR A 278 30.89 -7.51 1.17
CA THR A 278 31.42 -6.26 1.75
C THR A 278 30.75 -5.04 1.11
N LEU A 279 30.84 -3.89 1.78
CA LEU A 279 30.49 -2.60 1.18
C LEU A 279 31.45 -2.28 0.04
N GLN A 280 30.93 -1.95 -1.13
CA GLN A 280 31.67 -1.70 -2.36
C GLN A 280 31.11 -0.48 -3.09
N LEU A 281 32.00 0.43 -3.46
CA LEU A 281 31.70 1.52 -4.37
C LEU A 281 31.67 0.97 -5.81
N LYS A 282 30.49 1.00 -6.43
CA LYS A 282 30.24 0.52 -7.79
C LYS A 282 30.21 1.63 -8.83
N GLY A 283 30.03 2.90 -8.41
CA GLY A 283 29.91 4.02 -9.33
C GLY A 283 29.92 5.37 -8.62
N ILE A 284 30.46 6.38 -9.29
CA ILE A 284 30.26 7.80 -8.95
C ILE A 284 29.72 8.47 -10.20
N SER A 285 28.66 9.26 -10.05
CA SER A 285 28.07 10.01 -11.15
C SER A 285 27.88 11.49 -10.81
N TRP A 286 27.97 12.30 -11.87
CA TRP A 286 27.93 13.75 -11.81
C TRP A 286 26.70 14.24 -12.57
N ALA A 287 25.74 14.84 -11.87
CA ALA A 287 24.53 15.37 -12.49
C ALA A 287 24.40 16.86 -12.18
N ARG A 288 24.87 17.72 -13.09
CA ARG A 288 24.79 19.21 -13.17
C ARG A 288 25.06 20.06 -11.91
N ASN A 289 24.65 19.63 -10.71
CA ASN A 289 24.97 20.17 -9.37
C ASN A 289 24.98 19.11 -8.23
N HIS A 290 24.74 17.82 -8.50
CA HIS A 290 24.69 16.76 -7.49
C HIS A 290 25.74 15.67 -7.78
N ARG A 291 26.44 15.25 -6.72
CA ARG A 291 27.31 14.08 -6.73
C ARG A 291 26.54 12.90 -6.17
N LEU A 292 26.57 11.78 -6.87
CA LEU A 292 25.85 10.57 -6.48
C LEU A 292 26.83 9.39 -6.43
N ALA A 293 26.73 8.60 -5.37
CA ALA A 293 27.53 7.41 -5.14
C ALA A 293 26.67 6.16 -5.23
N LEU A 294 27.09 5.16 -6.00
CA LEU A 294 26.46 3.84 -6.07
C LEU A 294 27.22 2.87 -5.15
N ILE A 295 26.61 2.47 -4.04
CA ILE A 295 27.18 1.56 -3.04
C ILE A 295 26.28 0.34 -2.92
N ASN A 296 26.79 -0.86 -3.19
CA ASN A 296 26.04 -2.13 -3.15
C ASN A 296 24.63 -2.01 -3.77
N ASP A 297 24.57 -1.48 -5.00
CA ASP A 297 23.35 -1.36 -5.82
C ASP A 297 22.30 -0.36 -5.30
N ARG A 298 22.72 0.55 -4.40
CA ARG A 298 21.94 1.70 -3.95
C ARG A 298 22.69 3.01 -4.19
N THR A 299 21.99 4.00 -4.72
CA THR A 299 22.52 5.34 -4.92
C THR A 299 22.36 6.18 -3.66
N PHE A 300 23.35 7.02 -3.37
CA PHE A 300 23.40 7.91 -2.23
C PHE A 300 23.79 9.33 -2.65
N GLU A 301 23.07 10.32 -2.11
CA GLU A 301 23.52 11.70 -2.00
C GLU A 301 24.33 11.94 -0.72
N VAL A 302 25.05 13.07 -0.67
CA VAL A 302 25.75 13.51 0.54
C VAL A 302 24.75 13.73 1.67
N GLN A 303 25.04 13.19 2.85
CA GLN A 303 24.19 13.09 4.05
C GLN A 303 23.01 12.10 3.98
N GLU A 304 22.78 11.43 2.85
CA GLU A 304 21.70 10.46 2.72
C GLU A 304 21.97 9.21 3.58
N LYS A 305 20.93 8.75 4.29
CA LYS A 305 20.92 7.46 5.01
C LYS A 305 20.17 6.41 4.20
N GLY A 306 20.71 5.20 4.18
CA GLY A 306 20.12 4.11 3.43
C GLY A 306 20.62 2.75 3.84
N THR A 307 19.74 1.76 3.72
CA THR A 307 20.06 0.35 3.89
C THR A 307 20.68 -0.20 2.62
N VAL A 308 21.81 -0.89 2.76
CA VAL A 308 22.52 -1.62 1.72
C VAL A 308 22.64 -3.09 2.11
N HIS A 309 22.58 -3.96 1.11
CA HIS A 309 22.72 -5.39 1.32
C HIS A 309 24.20 -5.77 1.32
N VAL A 310 24.64 -6.54 2.33
CA VAL A 310 26.02 -7.00 2.51
C VAL A 310 25.98 -8.47 2.92
N GLY A 311 26.44 -9.35 2.04
CA GLY A 311 26.30 -10.81 2.21
C GLY A 311 24.84 -11.22 2.38
N HIS A 312 24.46 -11.74 3.55
CA HIS A 312 23.08 -12.12 3.90
C HIS A 312 22.38 -11.13 4.86
N THR A 313 22.96 -9.95 5.06
CA THR A 313 22.49 -8.99 6.08
C THR A 313 22.29 -7.60 5.48
N ASN A 314 21.53 -6.77 6.20
CA ASN A 314 21.24 -5.40 5.82
C ASN A 314 21.97 -4.44 6.76
N VAL A 315 22.76 -3.52 6.19
CA VAL A 315 23.52 -2.52 6.94
C VAL A 315 22.98 -1.14 6.60
N VAL A 316 22.66 -0.34 7.61
CA VAL A 316 22.27 1.07 7.43
C VAL A 316 23.54 1.92 7.41
N ILE A 317 23.76 2.62 6.30
CA ILE A 317 24.89 3.53 6.12
C ILE A 317 24.38 4.97 5.90
N ARG A 318 25.23 5.94 6.24
CA ARG A 318 25.08 7.35 5.87
C ARG A 318 26.23 7.74 4.95
N CYS A 319 25.95 8.32 3.80
CA CYS A 319 26.97 8.91 2.94
C CYS A 319 27.41 10.26 3.53
N LEU A 320 28.68 10.43 3.83
CA LEU A 320 29.23 11.66 4.45
C LEU A 320 29.84 12.60 3.42
N ALA A 321 30.52 12.07 2.41
CA ALA A 321 31.15 12.84 1.34
C ALA A 321 31.34 11.98 0.08
N ILE A 322 31.26 12.61 -1.09
CA ILE A 322 31.49 12.00 -2.41
C ILE A 322 32.59 12.80 -3.11
N GLU A 323 33.75 12.17 -3.28
CA GLU A 323 34.93 12.74 -3.94
C GLU A 323 35.04 12.22 -5.39
N GLU A 324 36.16 12.46 -6.08
CA GLU A 324 36.29 12.07 -7.50
C GLU A 324 36.41 10.55 -7.70
N ASP A 325 37.10 9.87 -6.78
CA ASP A 325 37.42 8.44 -6.85
C ASP A 325 37.03 7.67 -5.58
N SER A 326 36.44 8.36 -4.58
CA SER A 326 36.15 7.80 -3.27
C SER A 326 34.84 8.32 -2.67
N VAL A 327 34.28 7.54 -1.75
CA VAL A 327 33.06 7.90 -0.99
C VAL A 327 33.27 7.58 0.48
N ARG A 328 33.08 8.58 1.34
CA ARG A 328 33.16 8.40 2.80
C ARG A 328 31.78 8.09 3.35
N ILE A 329 31.66 7.02 4.12
CA ILE A 329 30.41 6.57 4.72
C ILE A 329 30.53 6.40 6.23
N GLN A 330 29.40 6.39 6.92
CA GLN A 330 29.27 6.00 8.32
C GLN A 330 28.27 4.84 8.43
N ILE A 331 28.67 3.75 9.10
CA ILE A 331 27.74 2.69 9.47
C ILE A 331 26.95 3.17 10.69
N VAL A 332 25.63 3.32 10.56
CA VAL A 332 24.80 3.98 11.58
C VAL A 332 24.75 3.18 12.89
N GLY A 333 24.74 1.84 12.82
CA GLY A 333 24.65 0.98 13.99
C GLY A 333 25.90 0.99 14.87
N SER A 334 27.09 1.18 14.29
CA SER A 334 28.37 1.19 15.02
C SER A 334 29.00 2.58 15.14
N GLY A 335 28.51 3.56 14.38
CA GLY A 335 29.11 4.89 14.25
C GLY A 335 30.43 4.92 13.47
N GLN A 336 30.96 3.75 13.08
CA GLN A 336 32.24 3.60 12.39
C GLN A 336 32.20 4.27 11.01
N GLN A 337 33.25 5.03 10.70
CA GLN A 337 33.43 5.62 9.37
C GLN A 337 34.37 4.77 8.52
N GLN A 338 34.09 4.70 7.22
CA GLN A 338 34.90 3.99 6.24
C GLN A 338 34.93 4.79 4.94
N GLU A 339 36.09 4.80 4.27
CA GLU A 339 36.23 5.28 2.90
C GLU A 339 36.14 4.10 1.93
N LEU A 340 35.28 4.22 0.93
CA LEU A 340 35.12 3.25 -0.15
C LEU A 340 35.74 3.81 -1.42
N ARG A 341 36.56 3.00 -2.08
CA ARG A 341 37.14 3.26 -3.41
C ARG A 341 36.68 2.17 -4.37
N PHE A 342 36.80 2.44 -5.66
CA PHE A 342 36.59 1.40 -6.68
C PHE A 342 37.55 0.23 -6.40
N LYS A 343 37.02 -1.00 -6.43
CA LYS A 343 37.88 -2.19 -6.41
C LYS A 343 38.57 -2.28 -7.78
N GLU A 344 39.89 -2.45 -7.78
CA GLU A 344 40.68 -2.75 -8.98
C GLU A 344 40.21 -4.05 -9.66
#